data_AF-A0A258EEF9-F1
#
_entry.id   AF-A0A258EEF9-F1
#
_cell.length_a   1.000
_cell.length_b   1.000
_cell.length_c   1.000
_cell.angle_alpha   90.00
_cell.angle_beta   90.00
_cell.angle_gamma   90.00
#
_symmetry.space_group_name_H-M   'P 1'
#
loop_
_entity.id
_entity.type
_entity.pdbx_description
1 polymer ?
#
loop_
_entity_poly.entity_id
_entity_poly.type
_entity_poly.pdbx_seq_one_letter_code
_entity_poly.pdbx_strand_id
1 'polypeptide(L)' 'MTPDPAGSLLSLPPPCVPAPALADLALRHWGLTGTLHPLTSERDQNHRLDTADGAFTLKLANP' A
#
# COMPACT_ATOMS: atom_id res chain seq x y z
N MET A 1 -33.76 1.66 7.41
CA MET A 1 -32.50 2.41 7.31
C MET A 1 -31.60 1.58 6.40
N THR A 2 -31.44 2.00 5.15
CA THR A 2 -30.57 1.28 4.20
C THR A 2 -29.13 1.45 4.69
N PRO A 3 -28.35 0.38 4.86
CA PRO A 3 -26.94 0.53 5.20
C PRO A 3 -26.28 1.38 4.12
N ASP A 4 -25.59 2.45 4.53
CA ASP A 4 -24.82 3.28 3.62
C ASP A 4 -23.58 2.48 3.17
N PRO A 5 -23.53 2.03 1.91
CA PRO A 5 -22.41 1.23 1.43
C PRO A 5 -21.09 1.99 1.49
N ALA A 6 -21.11 3.33 1.42
CA ALA A 6 -19.91 4.14 1.56
C ALA A 6 -19.40 4.12 3.01
N GLY A 7 -20.29 4.29 4.00
CA GLY A 7 -19.93 4.23 5.41
C GLY A 7 -19.28 2.90 5.83
N SER A 8 -19.73 1.77 5.27
CA SER A 8 -19.14 0.46 5.57
C SER A 8 -17.75 0.28 4.96
N LEU A 9 -17.48 0.83 3.77
CA LEU A 9 -16.15 0.79 3.13
C LEU A 9 -15.15 1.68 3.87
N LEU A 10 -15.58 2.84 4.34
CA LEU A 10 -14.74 3.78 5.10
C LEU A 10 -14.35 3.27 6.50
N SER A 11 -15.04 2.23 7.00
CA SER A 11 -14.80 1.62 8.30
C SER A 11 -13.84 0.42 8.26
N LEU A 12 -13.38 0.01 7.08
CA LEU A 12 -12.43 -1.10 6.94
C LEU A 12 -11.07 -0.73 7.56
N PRO A 13 -10.41 -1.65 8.29
CA PRO A 13 -9.08 -1.38 8.81
C PRO A 13 -8.10 -1.18 7.65
N PRO A 14 -7.11 -0.27 7.77
CA PRO A 14 -6.09 -0.09 6.75
C PRO A 14 -5.37 -1.40 6.41
N PRO A 15 -4.87 -1.58 5.18
CA PRO A 15 -4.04 -2.72 4.84
C PRO A 15 -2.84 -2.82 5.79
N CYS A 16 -2.54 -4.05 6.22
CA CYS A 16 -1.39 -4.33 7.09
C CYS A 16 -0.61 -5.51 6.51
N VAL A 17 0.07 -5.26 5.40
CA VAL A 17 0.89 -6.23 4.69
C VAL A 17 2.36 -6.08 5.13
N PRO A 18 3.06 -7.17 5.52
CA PRO A 18 4.47 -7.10 5.88
C PRO A 18 5.36 -6.58 4.73
N ALA A 19 6.42 -5.84 5.06
CA ALA A 19 7.34 -5.27 4.07
C ALA A 19 7.93 -6.29 3.07
N PRO A 20 8.28 -7.54 3.44
CA PRO A 20 8.72 -8.53 2.46
C PRO A 20 7.66 -8.86 1.41
N ALA A 21 6.40 -8.99 1.81
CA ALA A 21 5.30 -9.26 0.87
C ALA A 21 5.02 -8.04 -0.02
N LEU A 22 5.20 -6.82 0.48
CA LEU A 22 5.14 -5.60 -0.34
C LEU A 22 6.27 -5.56 -1.38
N ALA A 23 7.49 -5.96 -1.01
CA ALA A 23 8.62 -6.05 -1.94
C ALA A 23 8.36 -7.10 -3.03
N ASP A 24 7.79 -8.26 -2.67
CA ASP A 24 7.41 -9.29 -3.64
C ASP A 24 6.34 -8.79 -4.62
N LEU A 25 5.36 -7.99 -4.15
CA LEU A 25 4.37 -7.36 -5.03
C LEU A 25 5.04 -6.35 -5.99
N ALA A 26 5.95 -5.51 -5.48
CA ALA A 26 6.69 -4.55 -6.29
C ALA A 26 7.49 -5.24 -7.42
N LEU A 27 8.18 -6.33 -7.07
CA LEU A 27 8.93 -7.14 -8.02
C LEU A 27 8.01 -7.82 -9.05
N ARG A 28 6.94 -8.47 -8.60
CA ARG A 28 6.07 -9.27 -9.49
C ARG A 28 5.31 -8.42 -10.50
N HIS A 29 4.88 -7.23 -10.13
CA HIS A 29 4.00 -6.41 -10.98
C HIS A 29 4.75 -5.35 -11.77
N TRP A 30 5.91 -4.89 -11.29
CA TRP A 30 6.68 -3.83 -11.94
C TRP A 30 8.16 -4.14 -12.16
N GLY A 31 8.66 -5.30 -11.70
CA GLY A 31 10.08 -5.63 -11.80
C GLY A 31 10.98 -4.76 -10.91
N LEU A 32 10.41 -4.06 -9.93
CA LEU A 32 11.14 -3.10 -9.09
C LEU A 32 11.65 -3.76 -7.81
N THR A 33 12.90 -3.47 -7.45
CA THR A 33 13.54 -3.91 -6.20
C THR A 33 14.21 -2.73 -5.51
N GLY A 34 14.21 -2.72 -4.18
CA GLY A 34 14.80 -1.61 -3.42
C GLY A 34 14.43 -1.66 -1.94
N THR A 35 14.70 -0.55 -1.25
CA THR A 35 14.40 -0.39 0.17
C THR A 35 13.03 0.26 0.34
N LEU A 36 12.18 -0.33 1.19
CA LEU A 36 10.88 0.24 1.54
C LEU A 36 10.96 1.07 2.81
N HIS A 37 10.49 2.32 2.72
CA HIS A 37 10.36 3.24 3.85
C HIS A 37 8.88 3.51 4.11
N PRO A 38 8.35 3.24 5.31
CA PRO A 38 6.94 3.48 5.61
C PRO A 38 6.63 4.98 5.51
N LEU A 39 5.49 5.31 4.92
CA LEU A 39 4.94 6.66 4.86
C LEU A 39 3.65 6.72 5.66
N THR A 40 3.45 7.81 6.40
CA THR A 40 2.21 8.02 7.16
C THR A 40 1.01 8.16 6.23
N SER A 41 -0.11 7.55 6.61
CA SER A 41 -1.39 7.63 5.91
C SER A 41 -2.52 7.24 6.85
N GLU A 42 -3.71 7.78 6.59
CA GLU A 42 -4.92 7.53 7.41
C GLU A 42 -5.61 6.22 7.05
N ARG A 43 -5.62 5.82 5.76
CA ARG A 43 -6.42 4.68 5.27
C ARG A 43 -5.65 3.67 4.43
N ASP A 44 -4.59 4.13 3.77
CA ASP A 44 -3.80 3.32 2.85
C ASP A 44 -2.51 2.88 3.52
N GLN A 45 -1.92 1.78 3.04
CA GLN A 45 -0.57 1.41 3.44
C GLN A 45 0.42 1.90 2.39
N ASN A 46 1.13 2.98 2.71
CA ASN A 46 2.04 3.65 1.78
C ASN A 46 3.50 3.40 2.17
N HIS A 47 4.34 3.16 1.16
CA HIS A 47 5.79 3.11 1.31
C HIS A 47 6.46 3.89 0.19
N ARG A 48 7.58 4.55 0.49
CA ARG A 48 8.54 4.96 -0.54
C ARG A 48 9.45 3.78 -0.83
N LEU A 49 9.53 3.38 -2.10
CA LEU A 49 10.46 2.39 -2.59
C LEU A 49 11.63 3.11 -3.26
N ASP A 50 12.80 3.05 -2.63
CA ASP A 50 14.04 3.59 -3.18
C ASP A 50 14.77 2.48 -3.96
N THR A 51 14.88 2.64 -5.28
CA THR A 51 15.50 1.68 -6.22
C THR A 51 16.78 2.26 -6.84
N ALA A 52 17.48 1.48 -7.67
CA ALA A 52 18.64 1.97 -8.43
C ALA A 52 18.27 3.06 -9.47
N ASP A 53 17.06 2.98 -10.03
CA ASP A 53 16.62 3.86 -11.14
C ASP A 53 15.79 5.06 -10.67
N GLY A 54 15.50 5.14 -9.36
CA GLY A 54 14.73 6.22 -8.76
C GLY A 54 13.88 5.80 -7.58
N ALA A 55 13.07 6.73 -7.10
CA ALA A 55 12.16 6.54 -5.98
C ALA A 55 10.70 6.51 -6.45
N PHE A 56 9.92 5.57 -5.90
CA PHE A 56 8.51 5.37 -6.24
C PHE A 56 7.66 5.31 -4.97
N THR A 57 6.36 5.60 -5.10
CA THR A 57 5.40 5.36 -4.01
C THR A 57 4.65 4.07 -4.29
N LEU A 58 4.80 3.08 -3.41
CA LEU A 58 3.94 1.90 -3.37
C LEU A 58 2.77 2.17 -2.43
N LYS A 59 1.55 1.99 -2.93
CA LYS A 59 0.31 2.26 -2.21
C LYS A 59 -0.62 1.07 -2.29
N LEU A 60 -1.00 0.52 -1.14
CA LEU A 60 -2.08 -0.45 -1.02
C LEU A 60 -3.31 0.24 -0.43
N ALA A 61 -4.44 0.06 -1.10
CA ALA A 61 -5.75 0.55 -0.68
C ALA A 61 -6.73 -0.62 -0.60
N ASN A 62 -7.69 -0.52 0.30
CA ASN A 62 -8.88 -1.38 0.29
C ASN A 62 -9.87 -0.89 -0.77
N PRO A 63 -10.79 -1.76 -1.24
CA PRO A 63 -11.87 -1.39 -2.16
C PRO A 63 -12.79 -0.29 -1.60
#